data_AF-A0A484X0Z2-F1
#
_entry.id   AF-A0A484X0Z2-F1
#
_cell.length_a   1.000
_cell.length_b   1.000
_cell.length_c   1.000
_cell.angle_alpha   90.00
_cell.angle_beta   90.00
_cell.angle_gamma   90.00
#
_symmetry.space_group_name_H-M   'P 1'
#
loop_
_entity.id
_entity.type
_entity.pdbx_description
1 polymer ?
#
loop_
_entity_poly.entity_id
_entity_poly.type
_entity_poly.pdbx_seq_one_letter_code
_entity_poly.pdbx_strand_id
1 'polypeptide(L)'
;MSCCGSLLGWQFTIAQVFKSSADEGYFPKIFSRVTKADAPVQGMLAIVIFQSGLSLMTISPSLNSQFNVLVNLAVVTNIIPYILSMAALVIIQKVAKVEPRKAKAANIVALIGAIYSFYALYSSGQEAMLYRRNGHVYGLDAVRAGFATF
;
A
#
# COMPACT_ATOMS: atom_id res chain seq x y z
N MET A 1 -22.78 -4.86 1.57
CA MET A 1 -22.51 -3.66 2.41
C MET A 1 -21.07 -3.60 2.92
N SER A 2 -20.42 -4.71 3.32
CA SER A 2 -19.05 -4.68 3.87
C SER A 2 -17.98 -4.15 2.91
N CYS A 3 -18.05 -4.50 1.62
CA CYS A 3 -17.08 -4.03 0.62
C CYS A 3 -17.08 -2.50 0.47
N CYS A 4 -18.26 -1.87 0.42
CA CYS A 4 -18.38 -0.42 0.34
C CYS A 4 -17.76 0.29 1.56
N GLY A 5 -17.96 -0.25 2.76
CA GLY A 5 -17.35 0.29 3.98
C GLY A 5 -15.82 0.22 3.95
N SER A 6 -15.27 -0.94 3.57
CA SER A 6 -13.82 -1.11 3.43
C SER A 6 -13.22 -0.19 2.38
N LEU A 7 -13.89 -0.04 1.21
CA LEU A 7 -13.46 0.88 0.16
C LEU A 7 -13.45 2.33 0.67
N LEU A 8 -14.49 2.79 1.34
CA LEU A 8 -14.51 4.16 1.88
C LEU A 8 -13.38 4.39 2.89
N GLY A 9 -13.16 3.45 3.82
CA GLY A 9 -12.07 3.54 4.79
C GLY A 9 -10.68 3.64 4.14
N TRP A 10 -10.43 2.80 3.12
CA TRP A 10 -9.19 2.83 2.33
C TRP A 10 -9.01 4.18 1.59
N GLN A 11 -10.08 4.72 0.98
CA GLN A 11 -10.02 5.99 0.26
C GLN A 11 -9.64 7.15 1.20
N PHE A 12 -10.26 7.22 2.37
CA PHE A 12 -9.90 8.21 3.39
C PHE A 12 -8.46 8.04 3.88
N THR A 13 -8.03 6.80 4.07
CA THR A 13 -6.67 6.50 4.55
C THR A 13 -5.62 7.01 3.59
N ILE A 14 -5.77 6.73 2.29
CA ILE A 14 -4.83 7.20 1.27
C ILE A 14 -4.87 8.72 1.14
N ALA A 15 -6.06 9.32 1.12
CA ALA A 15 -6.18 10.77 1.03
C ALA A 15 -5.49 11.47 2.22
N GLN A 16 -5.56 10.88 3.42
CA GLN A 16 -4.84 11.37 4.59
C GLN A 16 -3.33 11.19 4.46
N VAL A 17 -2.85 10.07 3.89
CA VAL A 17 -1.41 9.87 3.61
C VAL A 17 -0.90 10.94 2.65
N PHE A 18 -1.59 11.19 1.54
CA PHE A 18 -1.20 12.26 0.60
C PHE A 18 -1.25 13.64 1.24
N LYS A 19 -2.25 13.91 2.09
CA LYS A 19 -2.33 15.16 2.84
C LYS A 19 -1.11 15.32 3.75
N SER A 20 -0.80 14.33 4.60
CA SER A 20 0.36 14.38 5.49
C SER A 20 1.67 14.54 4.73
N SER A 21 1.84 13.84 3.60
CA SER A 21 3.02 13.99 2.75
C SER A 21 3.09 15.36 2.05
N ALA A 22 1.96 15.98 1.72
CA ALA A 22 1.90 17.34 1.19
C ALA A 22 2.17 18.40 2.28
N ASP A 23 1.74 18.15 3.52
CA ASP A 23 2.03 18.99 4.69
C ASP A 23 3.53 18.98 5.00
N GLU A 24 4.20 17.85 4.81
CA GLU A 24 5.66 17.71 4.90
C GLU A 24 6.43 18.27 3.67
N GLY A 25 5.71 18.71 2.62
CA GLY A 25 6.28 19.36 1.44
C GLY A 25 6.72 18.42 0.30
N TYR A 26 6.45 17.11 0.40
CA TYR A 26 6.76 16.14 -0.66
C TYR A 26 5.83 16.23 -1.87
N PHE A 27 4.59 16.71 -1.67
CA PHE A 27 3.58 16.83 -2.71
C PHE A 27 3.06 18.26 -2.88
N PRO A 28 2.44 18.59 -4.03
CA PRO A 28 1.86 19.90 -4.25
C PRO A 28 0.85 20.29 -3.16
N LYS A 29 0.86 21.56 -2.75
CA LYS A 29 -0.01 22.12 -1.69
C LYS A 29 -1.52 21.93 -1.94
N ILE A 30 -1.93 21.53 -3.14
CA ILE A 30 -3.32 21.19 -3.46
C ILE A 30 -3.83 20.01 -2.62
N PHE A 31 -2.94 19.06 -2.26
CA PHE A 31 -3.27 17.88 -1.45
C PHE A 31 -3.30 18.17 0.07
N SER A 32 -2.66 19.26 0.51
CA SER A 32 -2.67 19.75 1.90
C SER A 32 -4.00 20.46 2.25
N ARG A 33 -4.76 20.92 1.24
CA ARG A 33 -6.03 21.61 1.47
C ARG A 33 -7.10 20.68 2.02
N VAL A 34 -7.61 21.02 3.20
CA VAL A 34 -8.73 20.34 3.86
C VAL A 34 -9.98 21.21 3.93
N THR A 35 -11.13 20.56 4.07
CA THR A 35 -12.42 21.21 4.30
C THR A 35 -12.63 21.57 5.78
N LYS A 36 -13.76 22.22 6.12
CA LYS A 36 -14.12 22.56 7.51
C LYS A 36 -14.23 21.36 8.45
N ALA A 37 -14.35 20.15 7.91
CA ALA A 37 -14.41 18.89 8.65
C ALA A 37 -13.05 18.14 8.60
N ASP A 38 -11.94 18.84 8.33
CA ASP A 38 -10.59 18.27 8.19
C ASP A 38 -10.41 17.20 7.10
N ALA A 39 -11.39 17.05 6.19
CA ALA A 39 -11.34 16.07 5.12
C ALA A 39 -10.55 16.59 3.90
N PRO A 40 -9.54 15.85 3.38
CA PRO A 40 -8.74 16.21 2.19
C PRO A 40 -9.47 15.88 0.88
N VAL A 41 -10.58 16.57 0.62
CA VAL A 41 -11.51 16.27 -0.50
C VAL A 41 -10.83 16.36 -1.87
N GLN A 42 -9.87 17.27 -2.07
CA GLN A 42 -9.13 17.38 -3.34
C GLN A 42 -8.30 16.12 -3.65
N GLY A 43 -7.65 15.54 -2.63
CA GLY A 43 -6.94 14.28 -2.76
C GLY A 43 -7.87 13.12 -3.08
N MET A 44 -9.01 13.05 -2.39
CA MET A 44 -10.03 12.02 -2.64
C MET A 44 -10.55 12.05 -4.09
N LEU A 45 -10.87 13.25 -4.61
CA LEU A 45 -11.36 13.41 -5.98
C LEU A 45 -10.31 12.98 -7.02
N ALA A 46 -9.04 13.37 -6.82
CA ALA A 46 -7.96 13.00 -7.72
C ALA A 46 -7.78 11.46 -7.80
N ILE A 47 -7.80 10.78 -6.64
CA ILE A 47 -7.67 9.32 -6.56
C ILE A 47 -8.86 8.63 -7.25
N VAL A 48 -10.09 9.09 -7.00
CA VAL A 48 -11.30 8.50 -7.59
C VAL A 48 -11.32 8.68 -9.12
N ILE A 49 -10.91 9.84 -9.62
CA ILE A 49 -10.82 10.09 -11.07
C ILE A 49 -9.79 9.15 -11.69
N PHE A 50 -8.60 9.05 -11.10
CA PHE A 50 -7.54 8.17 -11.60
C PHE A 50 -7.95 6.70 -11.56
N GLN A 51 -8.54 6.25 -10.45
CA GLN A 51 -9.00 4.87 -10.27
C GLN A 51 -10.16 4.53 -11.22
N SER A 52 -11.08 5.46 -11.46
CA SER A 52 -12.17 5.26 -12.43
C SER A 52 -11.64 5.20 -13.86
N GLY A 53 -10.67 6.05 -14.21
CA GLY A 53 -10.01 6.03 -15.52
C GLY A 53 -9.30 4.69 -15.78
N LEU A 54 -8.52 4.20 -14.82
CA LEU A 54 -7.88 2.88 -14.91
C LEU A 54 -8.90 1.75 -14.98
N SER A 55 -9.98 1.82 -14.20
CA SER A 55 -11.04 0.81 -14.21
C SER A 55 -11.72 0.71 -15.59
N LEU A 56 -11.94 1.84 -16.27
CA LEU A 56 -12.54 1.84 -17.61
C LEU A 56 -11.59 1.27 -18.68
N MET A 57 -10.28 1.43 -18.49
CA MET A 57 -9.26 0.86 -19.38
C MET A 57 -9.05 -0.66 -19.18
N THR A 58 -9.52 -1.24 -18.07
CA THR A 58 -9.22 -2.63 -17.66
C THR A 58 -10.39 -3.62 -17.89
N ILE A 59 -11.43 -3.23 -18.64
CA ILE A 59 -12.59 -4.09 -18.93
C ILE A 59 -12.18 -5.15 -19.98
N SER A 60 -11.70 -6.32 -19.56
CA SER A 60 -11.30 -7.43 -20.44
C SER A 60 -11.59 -8.82 -19.79
N PRO A 61 -11.88 -9.90 -20.55
CA PRO A 61 -12.83 -10.95 -20.17
C PRO A 61 -12.24 -12.14 -19.36
N SER A 62 -11.29 -11.91 -18.46
CA SER A 62 -10.68 -12.97 -17.63
C SER A 62 -10.71 -12.67 -16.11
N LEU A 63 -11.89 -12.23 -15.63
CA LEU A 63 -12.15 -11.78 -14.25
C LEU A 63 -11.49 -12.63 -13.14
N ASN A 64 -11.51 -13.96 -13.26
CA ASN A 64 -10.96 -14.84 -12.21
C ASN A 64 -9.42 -14.83 -12.19
N SER A 65 -8.78 -14.91 -13.35
CA SER A 65 -7.32 -14.83 -13.45
C SER A 65 -6.80 -13.45 -13.05
N GLN A 66 -7.51 -12.39 -13.45
CA GLN A 66 -7.19 -11.03 -13.01
C GLN A 66 -7.38 -10.84 -11.51
N PHE A 67 -8.42 -11.41 -10.92
CA PHE A 67 -8.64 -11.33 -9.47
C PHE A 67 -7.47 -11.94 -8.68
N ASN A 68 -7.00 -13.13 -9.06
CA ASN A 68 -5.87 -13.76 -8.36
C ASN A 68 -4.57 -12.96 -8.52
N VAL A 69 -4.31 -12.40 -9.71
CA VAL A 69 -3.17 -11.50 -9.93
C VAL A 69 -3.28 -10.24 -9.08
N LEU A 70 -4.46 -9.61 -9.03
CA LEU A 70 -4.70 -8.41 -8.23
C LEU A 70 -4.55 -8.67 -6.73
N VAL A 71 -5.03 -9.81 -6.23
CA VAL A 71 -4.88 -10.21 -4.82
C VAL A 71 -3.40 -10.41 -4.48
N ASN A 72 -2.65 -11.16 -5.30
CA ASN A 72 -1.22 -11.36 -5.08
C ASN A 72 -0.44 -10.04 -5.12
N LEU A 73 -0.73 -9.17 -6.10
CA LEU A 73 -0.11 -7.85 -6.20
C LEU A 73 -0.44 -6.99 -4.99
N ALA A 74 -1.70 -6.98 -4.53
CA ALA A 74 -2.12 -6.25 -3.34
C ALA A 74 -1.36 -6.73 -2.09
N VAL A 75 -1.13 -8.03 -1.92
CA VAL A 75 -0.32 -8.56 -0.81
C VAL A 75 1.11 -8.01 -0.86
N VAL A 76 1.76 -8.07 -2.03
CA VAL A 76 3.12 -7.57 -2.22
C VAL A 76 3.20 -6.06 -1.94
N THR A 77 2.29 -5.26 -2.50
CA THR A 77 2.25 -3.80 -2.31
C THR A 77 2.00 -3.40 -0.85
N ASN A 78 1.22 -4.17 -0.09
CA ASN A 78 0.96 -3.89 1.33
C ASN A 78 2.08 -4.37 2.27
N ILE A 79 2.86 -5.38 1.88
CA ILE A 79 3.97 -5.87 2.72
C ILE A 79 5.10 -4.85 2.84
N ILE A 80 5.40 -4.10 1.78
CA ILE A 80 6.44 -3.06 1.79
C ILE A 80 6.20 -2.03 2.91
N PRO A 81 5.04 -1.33 2.99
CA PRO A 81 4.77 -0.38 4.06
C PRO A 81 4.69 -1.05 5.44
N TYR A 82 4.31 -2.33 5.53
CA TYR A 82 4.34 -3.08 6.80
C TYR A 82 5.76 -3.29 7.32
N ILE A 83 6.69 -3.72 6.46
CA ILE A 83 8.10 -3.89 6.83
C ILE A 83 8.70 -2.53 7.23
N LEU A 84 8.44 -1.48 6.45
CA LEU A 84 8.89 -0.12 6.78
C LEU A 84 8.33 0.36 8.13
N SER A 85 7.07 0.09 8.42
CA SER A 85 6.44 0.45 9.70
C SER A 85 7.08 -0.28 10.88
N MET A 86 7.38 -1.58 10.72
CA MET A 86 8.06 -2.37 11.75
C MET A 86 9.50 -1.91 11.97
N ALA A 87 10.21 -1.49 10.93
CA ALA A 87 11.54 -0.89 11.04
C ALA A 87 11.50 0.49 11.72
N ALA A 88 10.52 1.33 11.34
CA ALA A 88 10.34 2.67 11.88
C ALA A 88 9.94 2.67 13.36
N LEU A 89 9.24 1.62 13.82
CA LEU A 89 8.74 1.49 15.19
C LEU A 89 9.84 1.64 16.25
N VAL A 90 11.04 1.12 16.00
CA VAL A 90 12.19 1.27 16.92
C VAL A 90 12.65 2.73 17.00
N ILE A 91 12.63 3.46 15.89
CA ILE A 91 13.01 4.87 15.82
C ILE A 91 11.96 5.73 16.53
N ILE A 92 10.68 5.50 16.23
CA ILE A 92 9.55 6.23 16.82
C ILE A 92 9.52 6.05 18.35
N GLN A 93 9.73 4.84 18.86
CA GLN A 93 9.78 4.58 20.30
C GLN A 93 10.93 5.33 21.00
N LYS A 94 12.09 5.45 20.34
CA LYS A 94 13.22 6.22 20.87
C LYS A 94 12.90 7.72 20.92
N VAL A 95 12.30 8.26 19.85
CA VAL A 95 11.89 9.67 19.80
C VAL A 95 10.80 9.99 20.83
N ALA A 96 9.82 9.09 20.99
CA ALA A 96 8.72 9.23 21.94
C ALA A 96 9.08 8.89 23.40
N LYS A 97 10.35 8.54 23.70
CA LYS A 97 10.85 8.19 25.04
C LYS A 97 9.99 7.13 25.75
N VAL A 98 9.52 6.13 25.01
CA VAL A 98 8.66 5.07 25.54
C VAL A 98 9.42 4.22 26.57
N GLU A 99 8.73 3.84 27.65
CA GLU A 99 9.29 2.98 28.69
C GLU A 99 9.86 1.66 28.10
N PRO A 100 11.10 1.26 28.43
CA PRO A 100 11.78 0.11 27.82
C PRO A 100 10.99 -1.20 27.92
N ARG A 101 10.18 -1.36 28.97
CA ARG A 101 9.35 -2.56 29.19
C ARG A 101 8.21 -2.66 28.17
N LYS A 102 7.55 -1.55 27.84
CA LYS A 102 6.50 -1.48 26.82
C LYS A 102 7.08 -1.55 25.41
N ALA A 103 8.23 -0.90 25.20
CA ALA A 103 8.98 -0.95 23.94
C ALA A 103 9.40 -2.39 23.59
N LYS A 104 9.91 -3.17 24.55
CA LYS A 104 10.28 -4.58 24.33
C LYS A 104 9.10 -5.44 23.87
N ALA A 105 7.93 -5.29 24.50
CA ALA A 105 6.74 -6.04 24.09
C ALA A 105 6.33 -5.70 22.66
N ALA A 106 6.26 -4.41 22.31
CA ALA A 106 5.95 -3.96 20.96
C ALA A 106 6.99 -4.41 19.92
N ASN A 107 8.28 -4.43 20.29
CA ASN A 107 9.36 -4.89 19.41
C ASN A 107 9.31 -6.40 19.14
N ILE A 108 8.92 -7.21 20.12
CA ILE A 108 8.74 -8.66 19.94
C ILE A 108 7.57 -8.91 18.97
N VAL A 109 6.45 -8.20 19.13
CA VAL A 109 5.30 -8.30 18.22
C VAL A 109 5.69 -7.84 16.81
N ALA A 110 6.43 -6.73 16.68
CA ALA A 110 6.94 -6.26 15.41
C ALA A 110 7.87 -7.28 14.73
N LEU A 111 8.73 -7.97 15.50
CA LEU A 111 9.61 -9.01 14.96
C LEU A 111 8.81 -10.21 14.41
N ILE A 112 7.82 -10.67 15.16
CA ILE A 112 6.94 -11.77 14.72
C ILE A 112 6.16 -11.35 13.47
N GLY A 113 5.62 -10.12 13.45
CA GLY A 113 4.94 -9.55 12.29
C GLY A 113 5.85 -9.44 11.06
N ALA A 114 7.13 -9.12 11.26
CA ALA A 114 8.10 -9.01 10.18
C ALA A 114 8.39 -10.39 9.59
N ILE A 115 8.63 -11.41 10.43
CA ILE A 115 8.82 -12.80 9.99
C ILE A 115 7.61 -13.30 9.21
N TYR A 116 6.40 -13.04 9.72
CA TYR A 116 5.16 -13.40 9.03
C TYR A 116 5.01 -12.68 7.68
N SER A 117 5.35 -11.39 7.63
CA SER A 117 5.29 -10.60 6.39
C SER A 117 6.29 -11.10 5.36
N PHE A 118 7.50 -11.50 5.76
CA PHE A 118 8.46 -12.15 4.87
C PHE A 118 7.96 -13.52 4.36
N TYR A 119 7.32 -14.30 5.23
CA TYR A 119 6.71 -15.57 4.82
C TYR A 119 5.57 -15.37 3.82
N ALA A 120 4.67 -14.40 4.07
CA ALA A 120 3.57 -14.06 3.17
C ALA A 120 4.07 -13.51 1.82
N LEU A 121 5.17 -12.75 1.83
CA LEU A 121 5.82 -12.28 0.61
C LEU A 121 6.39 -13.45 -0.20
N TYR A 122 7.03 -14.40 0.49
CA TYR A 122 7.57 -15.59 -0.16
C TYR A 122 6.46 -16.47 -0.76
N SER A 123 5.34 -16.65 -0.06
CA SER A 123 4.22 -17.46 -0.54
C SER A 123 3.45 -16.81 -1.70
N SER A 124 3.13 -15.52 -1.61
CA SER A 124 2.48 -14.76 -2.70
C SER A 124 3.41 -14.57 -3.91
N GLY A 125 4.72 -14.49 -3.65
CA GLY A 125 5.74 -14.41 -4.67
C GLY A 125 5.95 -15.71 -5.44
N GLN A 126 5.54 -16.89 -4.95
CA GLN A 126 5.74 -18.14 -5.68
C GLN A 126 4.93 -18.22 -6.97
N GLU A 127 3.72 -17.64 -7.05
CA GLU A 127 3.00 -17.55 -8.34
C GLU A 127 3.65 -16.55 -9.31
N ALA A 128 4.20 -15.45 -8.81
CA ALA A 128 4.99 -14.49 -9.60
C ALA A 128 6.38 -15.03 -10.01
N MET A 129 6.96 -15.92 -9.20
CA MET A 129 8.28 -16.52 -9.40
C MET A 129 8.23 -17.84 -10.19
N LEU A 130 7.13 -18.59 -10.13
CA LEU A 130 6.85 -19.72 -11.03
C LEU A 130 6.62 -19.25 -12.46
N TYR A 131 5.98 -18.08 -12.66
CA TYR A 131 5.94 -17.41 -13.96
C TYR A 131 7.35 -17.05 -14.47
N ARG A 132 8.26 -16.66 -13.56
CA ARG A 132 9.67 -16.35 -13.85
C ARG A 132 10.53 -17.59 -14.18
N ARG A 133 10.06 -18.80 -13.88
CA ARG A 133 10.81 -20.05 -14.14
C ARG A 133 10.46 -20.71 -15.48
N ASN A 134 9.33 -20.37 -16.11
CA ASN A 134 8.89 -20.89 -17.42
C ASN A 134 9.04 -19.88 -18.59
N GLY A 135 10.10 -19.07 -18.59
CA GLY A 135 10.71 -18.61 -19.85
C GLY A 135 9.99 -17.53 -20.68
N HIS A 136 9.07 -16.74 -20.13
CA HIS A 136 8.56 -15.56 -20.83
C HIS A 136 8.62 -14.31 -19.94
N VAL A 137 9.57 -13.44 -20.29
CA VAL A 137 9.82 -12.12 -19.71
C VAL A 137 8.63 -11.22 -20.03
N TYR A 138 7.62 -11.19 -19.15
CA TYR A 138 6.55 -10.17 -19.16
C TYR A 138 6.33 -9.54 -17.78
N GLY A 139 6.76 -10.22 -16.70
CA GLY A 139 6.59 -9.71 -15.33
C GLY A 139 7.58 -8.60 -14.94
N LEU A 140 8.75 -8.55 -15.58
CA LEU A 140 9.71 -7.47 -15.34
C LEU A 140 9.24 -6.16 -15.97
N ASP A 141 8.45 -6.23 -17.05
CA ASP A 141 7.91 -5.08 -17.75
C ASP A 141 6.68 -4.49 -17.05
N ALA A 142 5.88 -5.31 -16.34
CA ALA A 142 4.79 -4.79 -15.51
C ALA A 142 5.30 -4.04 -14.26
N VAL A 143 6.39 -4.53 -13.64
CA VAL A 143 7.02 -3.87 -12.50
C VAL A 143 7.83 -2.64 -12.96
N ARG A 144 8.49 -2.70 -14.14
CA ARG A 144 9.12 -1.51 -14.75
C ARG A 144 8.10 -0.49 -15.26
N ALA A 145 6.99 -0.89 -15.85
CA ALA A 145 5.93 0.02 -16.32
C ALA A 145 5.22 0.68 -15.13
N GLY A 146 5.05 -0.04 -14.02
CA GLY A 146 4.59 0.52 -12.75
C GLY A 146 5.56 1.55 -12.14
N PHE A 147 6.86 1.45 -12.41
CA PHE A 147 7.88 2.41 -11.97
C PHE A 147 8.23 3.49 -13.00
N ALA A 148 7.92 3.30 -14.28
CA ALA A 148 8.19 4.25 -15.38
C ALA A 148 7.01 5.20 -15.67
N THR A 149 5.88 5.02 -14.98
CA THR A 149 4.71 5.90 -15.06
C THR A 149 4.52 6.72 -13.77
N PHE A 150 5.55 6.79 -12.92
CA PHE A 150 5.70 7.78 -11.85
C PHE A 150 6.96 8.62 -12.08
#